data_AF-A0A4P6HHL1-F1
#
_entry.id   AF-A0A4P6HHL1-F1
#
_cell.length_a   1.000
_cell.length_b   1.000
_cell.length_c   1.000
_cell.angle_alpha   90.00
_cell.angle_beta   90.00
_cell.angle_gamma   90.00
#
_symmetry.space_group_name_H-M   'P 1'
#
loop_
_entity.id
_entity.type
_entity.pdbx_description
1 polymer ?
#
loop_
_entity_poly.entity_id
_entity_poly.type
_entity_poly.pdbx_seq_one_letter_code
_entity_poly.pdbx_strand_id
1 'polypeptide(L)'
;MQKIPLSLAKPGMILAKPVARPDGIAVAAAGSELSQGILDRFDSMGVSHLVVEGEPVQLDGAPGGTSYDKRLERLDYLFRKFPDDKWMGQIKRLFDHYFRMKAAAVVAMAEAAKAARAAAVAEPAPEGEAATEAKPKDARHG
;
A
#
# COMPACT_ATOMS: atom_id res chain seq x y z
N MET A 1 -13.36 4.27 -0.68
CA MET A 1 -12.92 3.55 -1.90
C MET A 1 -11.40 3.41 -1.85
N GLN A 2 -10.87 2.18 -1.85
CA GLN A 2 -9.43 1.92 -1.79
C GLN A 2 -9.01 1.03 -2.96
N LYS A 3 -7.89 1.36 -3.60
CA LYS A 3 -7.23 0.48 -4.58
C LYS A 3 -6.32 -0.49 -3.83
N ILE A 4 -6.53 -1.80 -4.03
CA ILE A 4 -5.73 -2.86 -3.43
C ILE A 4 -5.22 -3.80 -4.52
N PRO A 5 -4.02 -4.41 -4.36
CA PRO A 5 -3.60 -5.51 -5.22
C PRO A 5 -4.50 -6.73 -4.99
N LEU A 6 -4.67 -7.56 -6.03
CA LEU A 6 -5.51 -8.76 -5.96
C LEU A 6 -5.07 -9.72 -4.85
N SER A 7 -3.76 -9.80 -4.57
CA SER A 7 -3.19 -10.62 -3.49
C SER A 7 -3.66 -10.26 -2.08
N LEU A 8 -4.20 -9.05 -1.89
CA LEU A 8 -4.72 -8.57 -0.61
C LEU A 8 -6.26 -8.54 -0.56
N ALA A 9 -6.92 -8.87 -1.66
CA ALA A 9 -8.37 -8.97 -1.70
C ALA A 9 -8.83 -10.24 -0.97
N LYS A 10 -9.88 -10.13 -0.16
CA LYS A 10 -10.47 -11.26 0.56
C LYS A 10 -11.95 -11.40 0.23
N PRO A 11 -12.51 -12.62 0.36
CA PRO A 11 -13.95 -12.81 0.28
C PRO A 11 -14.70 -11.91 1.27
N GLY A 12 -15.85 -11.38 0.87
CA GLY A 12 -16.68 -10.47 1.67
C GLY A 12 -16.43 -8.97 1.46
N MET A 13 -15.42 -8.58 0.67
CA MET A 13 -15.21 -7.17 0.29
C MET A 13 -16.16 -6.75 -0.82
N ILE A 14 -16.57 -5.49 -0.87
CA ILE A 14 -17.46 -4.96 -1.93
C ILE A 14 -16.65 -4.22 -2.97
N LEU A 15 -16.88 -4.46 -4.27
CA LEU A 15 -16.25 -3.71 -5.35
C LEU A 15 -16.81 -2.29 -5.45
N ALA A 16 -15.96 -1.27 -5.46
CA ALA A 16 -16.35 0.12 -5.70
C ALA A 16 -16.40 0.48 -7.18
N LYS A 17 -15.63 -0.24 -8.02
CA LYS A 17 -15.60 -0.04 -9.47
C LYS A 17 -15.84 -1.37 -10.18
N PRO A 18 -16.56 -1.34 -11.32
CA PRO A 18 -16.74 -2.54 -12.12
C PRO A 18 -15.39 -3.01 -12.67
N VAL A 19 -15.19 -4.31 -12.71
CA VAL A 19 -14.02 -4.94 -13.33
C VAL A 19 -14.47 -5.50 -14.67
N ALA A 20 -13.91 -4.96 -15.75
CA ALA A 20 -14.18 -5.40 -17.12
C ALA A 20 -12.98 -6.12 -17.71
N ARG A 21 -13.26 -7.08 -18.60
CA ARG A 21 -12.26 -7.71 -19.45
C ARG A 21 -11.74 -6.70 -20.49
N PRO A 22 -10.52 -6.90 -21.06
CA PRO A 22 -10.08 -6.20 -22.26
C PRO A 22 -11.12 -6.14 -23.40
N ASP A 23 -11.95 -7.18 -23.54
CA ASP A 23 -13.03 -7.26 -24.53
C ASP A 23 -14.26 -6.39 -24.20
N GLY A 24 -14.20 -5.56 -23.14
CA GLY A 24 -15.25 -4.63 -22.74
C GLY A 24 -16.40 -5.24 -21.92
N ILE A 25 -16.44 -6.57 -21.76
CA ILE A 25 -17.47 -7.25 -20.98
C ILE A 25 -17.18 -7.10 -19.48
N ALA A 26 -18.13 -6.55 -18.72
CA ALA A 26 -18.07 -6.44 -17.27
C ALA A 26 -18.17 -7.83 -16.61
N VAL A 27 -17.16 -8.21 -15.84
CA VAL A 27 -17.08 -9.50 -15.15
C VAL A 27 -17.71 -9.42 -13.76
N ALA A 28 -17.59 -8.26 -13.11
CA ALA A 28 -18.29 -7.93 -11.88
C ALA A 28 -18.66 -6.45 -11.89
N ALA A 29 -19.89 -6.13 -11.45
CA ALA A 29 -20.36 -4.76 -11.34
C ALA A 29 -19.83 -4.09 -10.05
N ALA A 30 -19.82 -2.76 -10.02
CA ALA A 30 -19.70 -2.05 -8.74
C ALA A 30 -20.85 -2.47 -7.80
N GLY A 31 -20.59 -2.50 -6.49
CA GLY A 31 -21.48 -3.02 -5.46
C GLY A 31 -21.48 -4.55 -5.33
N SER A 32 -20.71 -5.29 -6.15
CA SER A 32 -20.66 -6.74 -6.06
C SER A 32 -19.73 -7.21 -4.93
N GLU A 33 -20.17 -8.21 -4.18
CA GLU A 33 -19.35 -8.86 -3.16
C GLU A 33 -18.30 -9.78 -3.80
N LEU A 34 -17.05 -9.69 -3.32
CA LEU A 34 -15.98 -10.60 -3.69
C LEU A 34 -16.24 -11.96 -3.04
N SER A 35 -16.46 -12.98 -3.85
CA SER A 35 -16.42 -14.38 -3.42
C SER A 35 -15.10 -15.02 -3.82
N GLN A 36 -14.75 -16.16 -3.24
CA GLN A 36 -13.52 -16.87 -3.60
C GLN A 36 -13.47 -17.19 -5.11
N GLY A 37 -14.59 -17.65 -5.68
CA GLY A 37 -14.67 -17.93 -7.12
C GLY A 37 -14.53 -16.70 -8.02
N ILE A 38 -14.89 -15.50 -7.52
CA ILE A 38 -14.66 -14.24 -8.24
C ILE A 38 -13.17 -13.85 -8.20
N LEU A 39 -12.50 -14.06 -7.07
CA LEU A 39 -11.07 -13.78 -6.92
C LEU A 39 -10.23 -14.69 -7.84
N ASP A 40 -10.52 -15.99 -7.86
CA ASP A 40 -9.84 -16.95 -8.73
C ASP A 40 -10.04 -16.61 -10.21
N ARG A 41 -11.24 -16.12 -10.56
CA ARG A 41 -11.55 -15.65 -11.91
C ARG A 41 -10.78 -14.37 -12.27
N PHE A 42 -10.62 -13.43 -11.33
CA PHE A 42 -9.80 -12.23 -11.52
C PHE A 42 -8.33 -12.56 -11.70
N ASP A 43 -7.82 -13.53 -10.94
CA ASP A 43 -6.44 -14.03 -11.05
C ASP A 43 -6.20 -14.65 -12.44
N SER A 44 -7.10 -15.53 -12.87
CA SER A 44 -7.07 -16.16 -14.20
C SER A 44 -7.14 -15.15 -15.36
N MET A 45 -7.68 -13.95 -15.11
CA MET A 45 -7.76 -12.86 -16.09
C MET A 45 -6.58 -11.88 -16.02
N GLY A 46 -5.62 -12.08 -15.12
CA GLY A 46 -4.47 -11.21 -14.93
C GLY A 46 -4.82 -9.84 -14.33
N VAL A 47 -5.92 -9.74 -13.57
CA VAL A 47 -6.30 -8.48 -12.90
C VAL A 47 -5.34 -8.22 -11.74
N SER A 48 -4.48 -7.21 -11.88
CA SER A 48 -3.48 -6.92 -10.85
C SER A 48 -4.03 -6.12 -9.65
N HIS A 49 -5.05 -5.28 -9.87
CA HIS A 49 -5.57 -4.36 -8.87
C HIS A 49 -7.09 -4.24 -8.92
N LEU A 50 -7.71 -4.12 -7.75
CA LEU A 50 -9.15 -3.94 -7.55
C LEU A 50 -9.42 -2.67 -6.74
N VAL A 51 -10.62 -2.10 -6.90
CA VAL A 51 -11.08 -0.97 -6.08
C VAL A 51 -12.25 -1.44 -5.24
N VAL A 52 -12.12 -1.37 -3.91
CA VAL A 52 -13.14 -1.84 -2.95
C VAL A 52 -13.79 -0.70 -2.17
N GLU A 53 -15.06 -0.88 -1.81
CA GLU A 53 -15.80 -0.04 -0.86
C GLU A 53 -15.49 -0.49 0.57
N GLY A 54 -15.39 0.46 1.50
CA GLY A 54 -15.09 0.17 2.90
C GLY A 54 -13.82 0.82 3.46
N GLU A 55 -13.58 0.53 4.75
CA GLU A 55 -12.48 1.01 5.59
C GLU A 55 -11.17 0.25 5.29
N PRO A 56 -9.98 0.88 5.44
CA PRO A 56 -8.76 0.41 4.79
C PRO A 56 -8.38 -1.05 5.08
N VAL A 57 -8.25 -1.86 4.04
CA VAL A 57 -7.60 -3.17 4.11
C VAL A 57 -6.14 -2.93 4.42
N GLN A 58 -5.69 -3.52 5.52
CA GLN A 58 -4.34 -3.40 6.09
C GLN A 58 -3.31 -3.78 5.03
N LEU A 59 -2.60 -2.76 4.54
CA LEU A 59 -1.31 -2.93 3.91
C LEU A 59 -0.33 -3.24 5.05
N ASP A 60 0.33 -4.38 4.94
CA ASP A 60 1.39 -4.80 5.85
C ASP A 60 2.42 -3.65 5.95
N GLY A 61 2.47 -3.00 7.11
CA GLY A 61 3.22 -1.77 7.33
C GLY A 61 2.57 -0.71 8.24
N ALA A 62 1.28 -0.84 8.60
CA ALA A 62 0.69 0.02 9.63
C ALA A 62 -0.22 -0.78 10.58
N PRO A 63 0.06 -0.83 11.90
CA PRO A 63 -0.78 -1.56 12.82
C PRO A 63 -2.04 -0.73 13.10
N GLY A 64 -3.08 -1.03 12.32
CA GLY A 64 -4.46 -0.57 12.51
C GLY A 64 -4.85 0.60 11.61
N GLY A 65 -5.67 0.32 10.59
CA GLY A 65 -6.13 1.22 9.52
C GLY A 65 -7.00 2.41 9.94
N THR A 66 -6.49 3.24 10.84
CA THR A 66 -6.89 4.64 11.05
C THR A 66 -5.59 5.39 11.27
N SER A 67 -5.33 6.48 10.53
CA SER A 67 -4.16 7.32 10.83
C SER A 67 -4.17 7.66 12.31
N TYR A 68 -2.98 7.69 12.93
CA TYR A 68 -2.87 7.97 14.35
C TYR A 68 -3.53 9.31 14.73
N ASP A 69 -3.60 10.27 13.80
CA ASP A 69 -4.39 11.50 13.93
C ASP A 69 -5.91 11.25 14.08
N LYS A 70 -6.50 10.38 13.25
CA LYS A 70 -7.92 10.01 13.40
C LYS A 70 -8.20 9.29 14.72
N ARG A 71 -7.22 8.54 15.23
CA ARG A 71 -7.32 7.89 16.54
C ARG A 71 -7.26 8.89 17.68
N LEU A 72 -6.43 9.93 17.55
CA LEU A 72 -6.38 11.05 18.48
C LEU A 72 -7.72 11.81 18.51
N GLU A 73 -8.30 12.14 17.35
CA GLU A 73 -9.61 12.80 17.27
C GLU A 73 -10.73 11.99 17.95
N ARG A 74 -10.72 10.66 17.75
CA ARG A 74 -11.72 9.77 18.34
C ARG A 74 -11.54 9.58 19.84
N LEU A 75 -10.34 9.78 20.37
CA LEU A 75 -10.03 9.60 21.78
C LEU A 75 -10.86 10.54 22.66
N ASP A 76 -11.04 11.80 22.26
CA ASP A 76 -11.86 12.76 23.00
C ASP A 76 -13.33 12.32 23.08
N TYR A 77 -13.87 11.82 21.98
CA TYR A 77 -15.25 11.32 21.94
C TYR A 77 -15.49 10.10 22.85
N LEU A 78 -14.52 9.17 22.88
CA LEU A 78 -14.61 7.94 23.68
C LEU A 78 -14.55 8.23 25.19
N PHE A 79 -13.75 9.22 25.59
CA PHE A 79 -13.53 9.57 26.98
C PHE A 79 -14.52 10.61 27.52
N ARG A 80 -15.46 11.11 26.71
CA ARG A 80 -16.40 12.18 27.10
C ARG A 80 -17.24 11.88 28.34
N LYS A 81 -17.50 10.60 28.63
CA LYS A 81 -18.34 10.16 29.76
C LYS A 81 -17.56 10.07 31.08
N PHE A 82 -16.26 10.32 31.06
CA PHE A 82 -15.38 10.15 32.22
C PHE A 82 -14.58 11.42 32.54
N PRO A 83 -15.22 12.60 32.69
CA PRO A 83 -14.50 13.85 32.97
C PRO A 83 -13.83 13.87 34.36
N ASP A 84 -14.47 13.24 35.36
CA ASP A 84 -14.05 13.31 36.77
C ASP A 84 -13.31 12.06 37.26
N ASP A 85 -13.16 11.06 36.40
CA ASP A 85 -12.43 9.84 36.73
C ASP A 85 -10.93 10.04 36.51
N LYS A 86 -10.19 10.15 37.64
CA LYS A 86 -8.73 10.36 37.64
C LYS A 86 -7.97 9.25 36.92
N TRP A 87 -8.41 7.99 37.05
CA TRP A 87 -7.78 6.85 36.42
C TRP A 87 -8.02 6.86 34.91
N MET A 88 -9.26 7.14 34.51
CA MET A 88 -9.62 7.26 33.10
C MET A 88 -8.89 8.44 32.42
N GLY A 89 -8.68 9.54 33.14
CA GLY A 89 -7.85 10.66 32.70
C GLY A 89 -6.38 10.26 32.46
N GLN A 90 -5.80 9.41 33.29
CA GLN A 90 -4.44 8.88 33.09
C GLN A 90 -4.37 7.98 31.84
N ILE A 91 -5.35 7.11 31.66
CA ILE A 91 -5.45 6.23 30.49
C ILE A 91 -5.56 7.06 29.19
N LYS A 92 -6.38 8.12 29.19
CA LYS A 92 -6.49 9.04 28.05
C LYS A 92 -5.14 9.63 27.66
N ARG A 93 -4.36 10.10 28.64
CA ARG A 93 -3.03 10.68 28.41
C ARG A 93 -2.03 9.65 27.86
N LEU A 94 -2.08 8.41 28.35
CA LEU A 94 -1.24 7.33 27.84
C LEU A 94 -1.52 7.07 26.35
N PHE A 95 -2.80 6.98 25.97
CA PHE A 95 -3.18 6.78 24.58
C PHE A 95 -2.81 7.98 23.70
N ASP A 96 -3.03 9.21 24.16
CA ASP A 96 -2.62 10.42 23.44
C ASP A 96 -1.11 10.42 23.15
N HIS A 97 -0.29 10.15 24.17
CA HIS A 97 1.16 10.09 24.02
C HIS A 97 1.60 8.98 23.06
N TYR A 98 1.05 7.78 23.21
CA TYR A 98 1.37 6.64 22.37
C TYR A 98 1.04 6.90 20.89
N PHE A 99 -0.15 7.46 20.60
CA PHE A 99 -0.55 7.74 19.23
C PHE A 99 0.27 8.86 18.60
N ARG A 100 0.63 9.92 19.34
CA ARG A 100 1.53 10.98 18.83
C ARG A 100 2.92 10.44 18.49
N MET A 101 3.50 9.63 19.36
CA MET A 101 4.81 9.01 19.12
C MET A 101 4.78 8.12 17.88
N LYS A 102 3.73 7.31 17.73
CA LYS A 102 3.57 6.44 16.55
C LYS A 102 3.27 7.23 15.27
N ALA A 103 2.51 8.32 15.35
CA ALA A 103 2.28 9.23 14.23
C ALA A 103 3.60 9.79 13.69
N ALA A 104 4.43 10.33 14.60
CA ALA A 104 5.74 10.88 14.25
C ALA A 104 6.67 9.82 13.62
N ALA A 105 6.70 8.60 14.17
CA ALA A 105 7.49 7.51 13.62
C ALA A 105 7.05 7.09 12.20
N VAL A 106 5.74 7.05 11.94
CA VAL A 106 5.21 6.74 10.61
C VAL A 106 5.55 7.83 9.60
N VAL A 107 5.45 9.11 9.98
CA VAL A 107 5.84 10.24 9.12
C VAL A 107 7.33 10.15 8.77
N ALA A 108 8.20 9.93 9.76
CA ALA A 108 9.63 9.79 9.53
C ALA A 108 9.98 8.61 8.61
N MET A 109 9.33 7.46 8.79
CA MET A 109 9.53 6.29 7.92
C MET A 109 9.02 6.54 6.49
N ALA A 110 7.91 7.26 6.34
CA ALA A 110 7.37 7.64 5.03
C ALA A 110 8.29 8.63 4.30
N GLU A 111 8.85 9.61 5.01
CA GLU A 111 9.84 10.55 4.46
C GLU A 111 11.14 9.86 4.07
N ALA A 112 11.64 8.93 4.89
CA ALA A 112 12.82 8.13 4.57
C ALA A 112 12.58 7.24 3.34
N ALA A 113 11.42 6.60 3.23
CA ALA A 113 11.04 5.82 2.06
C ALA A 113 10.91 6.69 0.80
N LYS A 114 10.40 7.92 0.92
CA LYS A 114 10.33 8.89 -0.18
C LYS A 114 11.73 9.36 -0.61
N ALA A 115 12.62 9.63 0.35
CA ALA A 115 14.00 10.02 0.09
C ALA A 115 14.80 8.89 -0.58
N ALA A 116 14.63 7.64 -0.11
CA ALA A 116 15.25 6.46 -0.72
C ALA A 116 14.76 6.23 -2.17
N ARG A 117 13.46 6.44 -2.43
CA ARG A 117 12.90 6.39 -3.80
C ARG A 117 13.42 7.52 -4.68
N ALA A 118 13.63 8.71 -4.14
CA ALA A 118 14.19 9.84 -4.89
C ALA A 118 15.67 9.63 -5.22
N ALA A 119 16.46 9.07 -4.30
CA ALA A 119 17.87 8.74 -4.53
C ALA A 119 18.03 7.63 -5.59
N ALA A 120 17.17 6.61 -5.58
CA ALA A 120 17.18 5.55 -6.59
C ALA A 120 16.81 6.01 -8.01
N VAL A 121 16.25 7.22 -8.17
CA VAL A 121 15.91 7.83 -9.47
C VAL A 121 17.02 8.79 -9.94
N ALA A 122 17.98 9.14 -9.08
CA ALA A 122 18.98 10.18 -9.33
C ALA A 122 20.40 9.69 -9.70
N GLU A 123 20.66 8.38 -9.79
CA GLU A 123 21.91 7.85 -10.38
C GLU A 123 21.69 7.50 -11.86
N PRO A 124 22.05 8.37 -12.83
CA PRO A 124 22.26 7.94 -14.21
C PRO A 124 23.63 7.25 -14.31
N ALA A 125 23.64 6.09 -14.94
CA ALA A 125 24.81 5.27 -15.20
C ALA A 125 25.95 6.04 -15.90
N PRO A 126 27.22 5.76 -15.57
CA PRO A 126 28.31 5.84 -16.53
C PRO A 126 28.49 4.45 -17.17
N GLU A 127 27.76 4.16 -18.24
CA GLU A 127 28.17 3.14 -19.20
C GLU A 127 29.23 3.82 -20.09
N GLY A 128 30.52 3.49 -20.05
CA GLY A 128 31.08 2.15 -20.08
C GLY A 128 31.46 1.85 -21.53
N GLU A 129 32.59 2.42 -21.97
CA GLU A 129 33.26 2.07 -23.22
C GLU A 129 33.33 0.56 -23.42
N ALA A 130 32.66 0.05 -24.45
CA ALA A 130 32.91 -1.28 -25.00
C ALA A 130 33.62 -1.11 -26.35
N ALA A 131 34.92 -0.82 -26.31
CA ALA A 131 35.79 -0.98 -27.46
C ALA A 131 35.98 -2.48 -27.73
N THR A 132 35.44 -2.95 -28.85
CA THR A 132 35.54 -4.34 -29.31
C THR A 132 36.96 -4.63 -29.79
N GLU A 133 37.61 -5.53 -29.07
CA GLU A 133 38.89 -6.13 -29.40
C GLU A 133 38.71 -7.12 -30.58
N ALA A 134 39.17 -6.75 -31.78
CA ALA A 134 39.26 -7.64 -32.93
C ALA A 134 40.74 -7.96 -33.22
N LYS A 135 41.18 -9.11 -32.72
CA LYS A 135 42.49 -9.75 -32.98
C LYS A 135 42.71 -10.00 -34.49
N PRO A 136 43.88 -9.72 -35.07
CA PRO A 136 44.19 -10.11 -36.45
C PRO A 136 44.54 -11.61 -36.52
N LYS A 137 43.92 -12.29 -37.49
CA LYS A 137 44.13 -13.72 -37.79
C LYS A 137 45.06 -13.86 -39.00
N ASP A 138 45.94 -14.86 -38.89
CA ASP A 138 46.68 -15.56 -39.94
C ASP A 138 47.96 -14.93 -40.51
N ALA A 139 49.06 -15.50 -40.00
CA ALA A 139 50.35 -15.59 -40.67
C ALA A 139 50.31 -16.67 -41.78
N ARG A 140 51.09 -16.41 -42.84
CA ARG A 140 51.58 -17.30 -43.92
C ARG A 140 50.67 -17.49 -45.14
N HIS A 141 51.10 -16.91 -46.28
CA HIS A 141 51.66 -17.63 -47.43
C HIS A 141 52.04 -16.65 -48.55
N GLY A 142 53.21 -16.85 -49.18
CA GLY A 142 53.58 -16.27 -50.48
C GLY A 142 54.84 -15.43 -50.47
#